data_AF-A0A0C4WT65-F1
#
_entry.id   AF-A0A0C4WT65-F1
#
_cell.length_a   1.000
_cell.length_b   1.000
_cell.length_c   1.000
_cell.angle_alpha   90.00
_cell.angle_beta   90.00
_cell.angle_gamma   90.00
#
_symmetry.space_group_name_H-M   'P 1'
#
loop_
_entity.id
_entity.type
_entity.pdbx_description
1 polymer ?
#
loop_
_entity_poly.entity_id
_entity_poly.type
_entity_poly.pdbx_seq_one_letter_code
_entity_poly.pdbx_strand_id
1 'polypeptide(L)'
;MLGVNTESIALLLHRNEKSGTVEVTSHKIVPAPDAGFTLGAGRLFNQQDKTAIVEILSGNQESIAFVPDQVLARDGSGFNMVWYTLPRQAEVHFRDVEYRVPLPLLIYAKFEGQPLRVFAAKGRARPTPETKLWIAPLGNINTSGTMCGGNVNLAEFRGRDEDRAACERFAVEARATHLGDTPPVKGVGSQAAYEAFMAKLHEEQARTFPASRLLPAKARNGEQHTLADLIRAGGRP
;
A
#
# COMPACT_ATOMS: atom_id res chain seq x y z
N MET A 1 -15.14 30.89 -0.99
CA MET A 1 -15.72 31.70 -2.08
C MET A 1 -15.21 31.13 -3.39
N LEU A 2 -16.09 30.92 -4.37
CA LEU A 2 -15.71 30.51 -5.73
C LEU A 2 -14.79 31.59 -6.31
N GLY A 3 -13.51 31.26 -6.49
CA GLY A 3 -12.52 32.16 -7.06
C GLY A 3 -12.30 31.89 -8.54
N VAL A 4 -11.61 32.79 -9.23
CA VAL A 4 -11.29 32.69 -10.67
C VAL A 4 -10.46 31.44 -11.03
N ASN A 5 -9.80 30.82 -10.03
CA ASN A 5 -9.01 29.60 -10.17
C ASN A 5 -9.69 28.38 -9.49
N THR A 6 -11.02 28.39 -9.33
CA THR A 6 -11.76 27.28 -8.72
C THR A 6 -12.56 26.55 -9.80
N GLU A 7 -12.23 25.28 -10.04
CA GLU A 7 -13.10 24.40 -10.82
C GLU A 7 -14.24 23.92 -9.92
N SER A 8 -15.48 23.99 -10.41
CA SER A 8 -16.65 23.63 -9.60
C SER A 8 -17.70 22.91 -10.43
N ILE A 9 -18.17 21.80 -9.88
CA ILE A 9 -19.22 20.96 -10.44
C ILE A 9 -20.35 20.86 -9.42
N ALA A 10 -21.59 20.99 -9.88
CA ALA A 10 -22.77 20.73 -9.07
C ALA A 10 -23.34 19.37 -9.44
N LEU A 11 -23.65 18.57 -8.42
CA LEU A 11 -24.37 17.31 -8.57
C LEU A 11 -25.79 17.47 -8.06
N LEU A 12 -26.75 17.06 -8.88
CA LEU A 12 -28.16 16.96 -8.51
C LEU A 12 -28.52 15.48 -8.44
N LEU A 13 -29.02 15.05 -7.28
CA LEU A 13 -29.51 13.70 -7.05
C LEU A 13 -31.03 13.74 -7.10
N HIS A 14 -31.59 13.03 -8.07
CA HIS A 14 -33.03 12.90 -8.26
C HIS A 14 -33.45 11.52 -7.77
N ARG A 15 -34.45 11.45 -6.91
CA ARG A 15 -35.07 10.18 -6.52
C ARG A 15 -36.48 10.16 -7.07
N ASN A 16 -36.78 9.17 -7.91
CA ASN A 16 -38.16 8.93 -8.30
C ASN A 16 -38.89 8.27 -7.12
N GLU A 17 -39.90 8.95 -6.57
CA GLU A 17 -40.62 8.47 -5.39
C GLU A 17 -41.45 7.19 -5.64
N LYS A 18 -41.83 6.92 -6.90
CA LYS A 18 -42.65 5.76 -7.26
C LYS A 18 -41.80 4.53 -7.58
N SER A 19 -40.71 4.68 -8.32
CA SER A 19 -39.84 3.57 -8.71
C SER A 19 -38.63 3.37 -7.78
N GLY A 20 -38.36 4.33 -6.89
CA GLY A 20 -37.19 4.31 -6.00
C GLY A 20 -35.85 4.53 -6.71
N THR A 21 -35.87 4.73 -8.02
CA THR A 21 -34.67 4.90 -8.84
C THR A 21 -34.00 6.22 -8.52
N VAL A 22 -32.67 6.19 -8.38
CA VAL A 22 -31.85 7.39 -8.17
C VAL A 22 -31.12 7.70 -9.46
N GLU A 23 -31.32 8.91 -9.96
CA GLU A 23 -30.62 9.46 -11.12
C GLU A 23 -29.76 10.62 -10.67
N VAL A 24 -28.56 10.73 -11.24
CA VAL A 24 -27.62 11.81 -10.91
C VAL A 24 -27.33 12.59 -12.18
N THR A 25 -27.39 13.92 -12.10
CA THR A 25 -26.96 14.81 -13.18
C THR A 25 -25.82 15.69 -12.71
N SER A 26 -24.84 15.91 -13.59
CA SER A 26 -23.73 16.83 -13.34
C SER A 26 -23.90 18.11 -14.14
N HIS A 27 -23.56 19.24 -13.51
CA HIS A 27 -23.72 20.58 -14.05
C HIS A 27 -22.45 21.39 -13.81
N LYS A 28 -21.97 22.09 -14.84
CA LYS A 28 -20.91 23.08 -14.67
C LYS A 28 -21.45 24.29 -13.92
N ILE A 29 -20.64 24.89 -13.05
CA ILE A 29 -20.95 26.19 -12.45
C ILE A 29 -20.32 27.26 -13.34
N VAL A 30 -21.14 28.12 -13.96
CA VAL A 30 -20.69 29.15 -14.91
C VAL A 30 -21.01 30.55 -14.38
N PRO A 31 -20.17 31.57 -14.67
CA PRO A 31 -20.46 32.94 -14.27
C PRO A 31 -21.80 33.43 -14.84
N ALA A 32 -22.59 34.12 -14.02
CA ALA A 32 -23.83 34.76 -14.42
C ALA A 32 -23.70 36.29 -14.29
N PRO A 33 -24.21 37.09 -15.24
CA PRO A 33 -24.03 38.54 -15.24
C PRO A 33 -24.47 39.24 -13.94
N ASP A 34 -25.57 38.77 -13.33
CA ASP A 34 -26.23 39.47 -12.21
C ASP A 34 -26.33 38.64 -10.91
N ALA A 35 -25.98 37.35 -10.95
CA ALA A 35 -26.18 36.40 -9.84
C ALA A 35 -24.86 35.75 -9.36
N GLY A 36 -23.71 36.22 -9.86
CA GLY A 36 -22.40 35.63 -9.60
C GLY A 36 -22.18 34.35 -10.40
N PHE A 37 -22.92 33.28 -10.10
CA PHE A 37 -22.80 31.99 -10.77
C PHE A 37 -24.16 31.30 -10.98
N THR A 38 -24.29 30.53 -12.05
CA THR A 38 -25.47 29.70 -12.38
C THR A 38 -25.08 28.29 -12.80
N LEU A 39 -26.04 27.37 -12.78
CA LEU A 39 -25.86 26.01 -13.27
C LEU A 39 -25.99 25.97 -14.79
N GLY A 40 -24.97 25.43 -15.45
CA GLY A 40 -25.03 25.08 -16.87
C GLY A 40 -25.95 23.89 -17.15
N ALA A 41 -26.06 23.53 -18.44
CA ALA A 41 -26.85 22.39 -18.88
C ALA A 41 -26.44 21.11 -18.16
N GLY A 42 -27.44 20.37 -17.66
CA GLY A 42 -27.24 19.10 -17.00
C GLY A 42 -26.91 18.00 -17.99
N ARG A 43 -25.91 17.19 -17.66
CA ARG A 43 -25.65 15.92 -18.34
C ARG A 43 -25.91 14.76 -17.41
N LEU A 44 -26.31 13.62 -17.97
CA LEU A 44 -26.41 12.39 -17.22
C LEU A 44 -25.04 12.05 -16.63
N PHE A 45 -25.00 11.79 -15.32
CA PHE A 45 -23.79 11.44 -14.60
C PHE A 45 -23.23 10.12 -15.11
N ASN A 46 -22.13 10.19 -15.87
CA ASN A 46 -21.56 9.04 -16.55
C ASN A 46 -20.23 8.61 -15.89
N GLN A 47 -19.56 7.62 -16.47
CA GLN A 47 -18.30 7.12 -15.89
C GLN A 47 -17.19 8.18 -15.87
N GLN A 48 -17.15 9.09 -16.84
CA GLN A 48 -16.16 10.18 -16.85
C GLN A 48 -16.40 11.17 -15.70
N ASP A 49 -17.67 11.46 -15.38
CA ASP A 49 -18.00 12.30 -14.21
C ASP A 49 -17.57 11.64 -12.90
N LYS A 50 -17.72 10.31 -12.78
CA LYS A 50 -17.25 9.55 -11.61
C LYS A 50 -15.74 9.64 -11.48
N THR A 51 -14.99 9.43 -12.57
CA THR A 51 -13.53 9.53 -12.57
C THR A 51 -13.08 10.95 -12.23
N ALA A 52 -13.67 11.97 -12.85
CA ALA A 52 -13.32 13.37 -12.58
C ALA A 52 -13.59 13.76 -11.12
N ILE A 53 -14.69 13.28 -10.53
CA ILE A 53 -14.97 13.51 -9.11
C ILE A 53 -13.98 12.78 -8.22
N VAL A 54 -13.63 11.52 -8.55
CA VAL A 54 -12.59 10.81 -7.82
C VAL A 54 -11.27 11.56 -7.93
N GLU A 55 -10.86 12.04 -9.09
CA GLU A 55 -9.62 12.82 -9.26
C GLU A 55 -9.63 14.12 -8.43
N ILE A 56 -10.72 14.90 -8.52
CA ILE A 56 -10.90 16.15 -7.76
C ILE A 56 -10.88 15.89 -6.25
N LEU A 57 -11.61 14.87 -5.78
CA LEU A 57 -11.73 14.56 -4.36
C LEU A 57 -10.48 13.86 -3.80
N SER A 58 -9.77 13.10 -4.63
CA SER A 58 -8.53 12.41 -4.22
C SER A 58 -7.34 13.37 -4.16
N GLY A 59 -7.45 14.55 -4.78
CA GLY A 59 -6.34 15.51 -4.87
C GLY A 59 -5.17 15.03 -5.74
N ASN A 60 -5.38 13.97 -6.53
CA ASN A 60 -4.38 13.44 -7.45
C ASN A 60 -4.41 14.27 -8.73
N GLN A 61 -3.49 15.23 -8.84
CA GLN A 61 -3.40 16.15 -9.99
C GLN A 61 -2.89 15.49 -11.28
N GLU A 62 -2.37 14.27 -11.22
CA GLU A 62 -1.86 13.57 -12.40
C GLU A 62 -2.95 12.70 -13.03
N SER A 63 -3.55 13.21 -14.11
CA SER A 63 -4.61 12.52 -14.85
C SER A 63 -4.11 11.29 -15.61
N ILE A 64 -2.82 11.25 -15.99
CA ILE A 64 -2.18 10.10 -16.64
C ILE A 64 -0.69 10.09 -16.27
N ALA A 65 -0.21 8.98 -15.69
CA ALA A 65 1.20 8.77 -15.38
C ALA A 65 1.63 7.35 -15.77
N PHE A 66 2.92 7.16 -16.08
CA PHE A 66 3.48 5.83 -16.22
C PHE A 66 3.36 5.10 -14.89
N VAL A 67 2.86 3.86 -14.91
CA VAL A 67 2.85 3.02 -13.73
C VAL A 67 4.27 2.47 -13.54
N PRO A 68 4.92 2.69 -12.39
CA PRO A 68 6.26 2.16 -12.16
C PRO A 68 6.29 0.63 -12.28
N ASP A 69 7.37 0.07 -12.82
CA ASP A 69 7.53 -1.38 -12.99
C ASP A 69 7.38 -2.18 -11.69
N GLN A 70 7.63 -1.53 -10.55
CA GLN A 70 7.54 -2.15 -9.24
C GLN A 70 6.08 -2.30 -8.76
N VAL A 71 5.13 -1.58 -9.35
CA VAL A 71 3.71 -1.64 -8.98
C VAL A 71 3.07 -2.87 -9.61
N LEU A 72 2.55 -3.76 -8.76
CA LEU A 72 1.92 -5.02 -9.16
C LEU A 72 0.42 -4.85 -9.38
N ALA A 73 -0.21 -4.05 -8.52
CA ALA A 73 -1.63 -3.72 -8.61
C ALA A 73 -1.88 -2.35 -7.98
N ARG A 74 -2.81 -1.60 -8.56
CA ARG A 74 -3.38 -0.41 -7.94
C ARG A 74 -4.84 -0.27 -8.35
N ASP A 75 -5.67 0.31 -7.49
CA ASP A 75 -7.03 0.67 -7.87
C ASP A 75 -7.09 2.03 -8.59
N GLY A 76 -8.28 2.44 -9.01
CA GLY A 76 -8.49 3.71 -9.70
C GLY A 76 -8.27 4.94 -8.82
N SER A 77 -8.41 4.81 -7.49
CA SER A 77 -8.14 5.90 -6.54
C SER A 77 -6.65 6.10 -6.30
N GLY A 78 -5.84 5.03 -6.44
CA GLY A 78 -4.42 5.02 -6.11
C GLY A 78 -4.15 4.73 -4.63
N PHE A 79 -5.15 4.80 -3.75
CA PHE A 79 -4.99 4.59 -2.31
C PHE A 79 -4.80 3.12 -1.94
N ASN A 80 -5.22 2.21 -2.82
CA ASN A 80 -4.98 0.78 -2.69
C ASN A 80 -3.88 0.37 -3.67
N MET A 81 -2.71 0.03 -3.13
CA MET A 81 -1.54 -0.29 -3.94
C MET A 81 -0.79 -1.50 -3.39
N VAL A 82 -0.34 -2.36 -4.31
CA VAL A 82 0.57 -3.47 -4.05
C VAL A 82 1.77 -3.33 -4.97
N TRP A 83 2.96 -3.35 -4.40
CA TRP A 83 4.21 -3.18 -5.13
C TRP A 83 5.31 -4.06 -4.53
N TYR A 84 6.48 -4.09 -5.17
CA TYR A 84 7.59 -4.88 -4.66
C TYR A 84 8.93 -4.16 -4.80
N THR A 85 9.92 -4.67 -4.08
CA THR A 85 11.32 -4.31 -4.27
C THR A 85 12.15 -5.55 -4.51
N LEU A 86 13.11 -5.47 -5.41
CA LEU A 86 14.03 -6.57 -5.68
C LEU A 86 14.91 -6.88 -4.47
N PRO A 87 15.46 -8.11 -4.37
CA PRO A 87 16.45 -8.44 -3.35
C PRO A 87 17.62 -7.44 -3.39
N ARG A 88 17.88 -6.80 -2.25
CA ARG A 88 18.86 -5.71 -2.12
C ARG A 88 19.57 -5.78 -0.77
N GLN A 89 20.70 -5.11 -0.67
CA GLN A 89 21.32 -4.80 0.62
C GLN A 89 20.53 -3.66 1.28
N ALA A 90 20.30 -3.77 2.58
CA ALA A 90 19.64 -2.73 3.36
C ALA A 90 20.22 -2.66 4.78
N GLU A 91 20.06 -1.50 5.40
CA GLU A 91 20.38 -1.29 6.81
C GLU A 91 19.16 -1.67 7.64
N VAL A 92 19.35 -2.61 8.56
CA VAL A 92 18.32 -3.02 9.53
C VAL A 92 18.78 -2.54 10.90
N HIS A 93 17.96 -1.69 11.52
CA HIS A 93 18.31 -1.06 12.79
C HIS A 93 17.72 -1.83 13.98
N PHE A 94 18.58 -2.09 14.96
CA PHE A 94 18.24 -2.57 16.30
C PHE A 94 18.35 -1.41 17.28
N ARG A 95 18.25 -1.68 18.59
CA ARG A 95 18.24 -0.61 19.61
C ARG A 95 19.53 0.21 19.60
N ASP A 96 20.67 -0.47 19.54
CA ASP A 96 21.99 0.12 19.77
C ASP A 96 22.97 -0.13 18.60
N VAL A 97 22.52 -0.81 17.54
CA VAL A 97 23.36 -1.24 16.42
C VAL A 97 22.54 -1.32 15.13
N GLU A 98 23.23 -1.20 14.00
CA GLU A 98 22.68 -1.34 12.67
C GLU A 98 23.50 -2.34 11.86
N TYR A 99 22.79 -3.21 11.13
CA TYR A 99 23.43 -4.26 10.32
C TYR A 99 23.05 -4.09 8.86
N ARG A 100 24.06 -4.03 8.00
CA ARG A 100 23.86 -4.06 6.55
C ARG A 100 23.74 -5.51 6.09
N VAL A 101 22.54 -5.91 5.67
CA VAL A 101 22.19 -7.30 5.37
C VAL A 101 21.46 -7.43 4.02
N PRO A 102 21.53 -8.59 3.36
CA PRO A 102 20.70 -8.85 2.19
C PRO A 102 19.26 -9.10 2.63
N LEU A 103 18.32 -8.37 2.04
CA LEU A 103 16.90 -8.67 2.14
C LEU A 103 16.42 -9.45 0.92
N PRO A 104 15.42 -10.34 1.08
CA PRO A 104 14.78 -10.99 -0.05
C PRO A 104 13.95 -9.98 -0.87
N LEU A 105 13.26 -10.47 -1.90
CA LEU A 105 12.23 -9.68 -2.56
C LEU A 105 11.15 -9.37 -1.53
N LEU A 106 10.83 -8.10 -1.34
CA LEU A 106 9.75 -7.67 -0.44
C LEU A 106 8.56 -7.20 -1.25
N ILE A 107 7.38 -7.64 -0.86
CA ILE A 107 6.08 -7.24 -1.40
C ILE A 107 5.39 -6.39 -0.33
N TYR A 108 4.95 -5.21 -0.72
CA TYR A 108 4.26 -4.26 0.13
C TYR A 108 2.83 -4.12 -0.34
N ALA A 109 1.90 -4.02 0.61
CA ALA A 109 0.51 -3.74 0.32
C ALA A 109 0.00 -2.69 1.29
N LYS A 110 -0.48 -1.58 0.72
CA LYS A 110 -1.13 -0.51 1.45
C LYS A 110 -2.54 -0.37 0.91
N PHE A 111 -3.50 -0.60 1.79
CA PHE A 111 -4.92 -0.43 1.52
C PHE A 111 -5.46 0.73 2.36
N GLU A 112 -6.47 1.41 1.85
CA GLU A 112 -7.15 2.50 2.54
C GLU A 112 -7.70 2.02 3.89
N GLY A 113 -7.52 2.84 4.93
CA GLY A 113 -7.97 2.53 6.29
C GLY A 113 -7.24 1.37 6.98
N GLN A 114 -6.18 0.81 6.38
CA GLN A 114 -5.48 -0.36 6.91
C GLN A 114 -3.99 -0.11 7.15
N PRO A 115 -3.37 -0.85 8.07
CA PRO A 115 -1.92 -0.78 8.27
C PRO A 115 -1.16 -1.31 7.04
N LEU A 116 0.09 -0.87 6.90
CA LEU A 116 1.00 -1.41 5.89
C LEU A 116 1.20 -2.92 6.12
N ARG A 117 1.07 -3.71 5.06
CA ARG A 117 1.45 -5.13 5.07
C ARG A 117 2.70 -5.34 4.25
N VAL A 118 3.59 -6.19 4.75
CA VAL A 118 4.87 -6.51 4.13
C VAL A 118 5.09 -8.02 4.18
N PHE A 119 5.37 -8.58 3.00
CA PHE A 119 5.67 -10.00 2.80
C PHE A 119 7.00 -10.14 2.07
N ALA A 120 7.56 -11.34 2.10
CA ALA A 120 8.68 -11.73 1.25
C ALA A 120 8.21 -12.68 0.15
N ALA A 121 8.94 -12.70 -0.97
CA ALA A 121 8.87 -13.77 -1.95
C ALA A 121 10.27 -14.33 -2.25
N LYS A 122 10.29 -15.56 -2.77
CA LYS A 122 11.51 -16.22 -3.19
C LYS A 122 11.89 -15.82 -4.61
N GLY A 123 13.18 -15.74 -4.88
CA GLY A 123 13.72 -15.40 -6.20
C GLY A 123 13.89 -13.89 -6.41
N ARG A 124 14.09 -13.52 -7.68
CA ARG A 124 14.31 -12.12 -8.10
C ARG A 124 13.37 -11.66 -9.22
N ALA A 125 12.49 -12.55 -9.70
CA ALA A 125 11.55 -12.24 -10.77
C ALA A 125 10.42 -11.34 -10.26
N ARG A 126 9.79 -10.59 -11.16
CA ARG A 126 8.56 -9.86 -10.87
C ARG A 126 7.50 -10.82 -10.34
N PRO A 127 6.91 -10.57 -9.16
CA PRO A 127 5.84 -11.42 -8.62
C PRO A 127 4.64 -11.52 -9.57
N THR A 128 4.12 -12.73 -9.75
CA THR A 128 2.85 -13.03 -10.42
C THR A 128 1.74 -13.30 -9.39
N PRO A 129 0.46 -13.32 -9.79
CA PRO A 129 -0.64 -13.62 -8.88
C PRO A 129 -0.48 -14.94 -8.08
N GLU A 130 0.18 -15.96 -8.66
CA GLU A 130 0.42 -17.27 -8.06
C GLU A 130 1.60 -17.29 -7.07
N THR A 131 2.35 -16.18 -6.98
CA THR A 131 3.53 -16.08 -6.14
C THR A 131 3.18 -16.35 -4.68
N LYS A 132 3.83 -17.36 -4.10
CA LYS A 132 3.66 -17.74 -2.70
C LYS A 132 4.29 -16.71 -1.78
N LEU A 133 3.52 -16.24 -0.81
CA LEU A 133 3.92 -15.22 0.16
C LEU A 133 4.60 -15.86 1.38
N TRP A 134 5.63 -15.20 1.86
CA TRP A 134 6.38 -15.55 3.07
C TRP A 134 6.32 -14.38 4.04
N ILE A 135 6.44 -14.64 5.34
CA ILE A 135 6.62 -13.59 6.33
C ILE A 135 7.91 -12.84 5.98
N ALA A 136 7.83 -11.51 5.86
CA ALA A 136 9.01 -10.71 5.60
C ALA A 136 9.97 -10.82 6.80
N PRO A 137 11.28 -11.03 6.57
CA PRO A 137 12.24 -11.21 7.64
C PRO A 137 12.67 -9.87 8.25
N LEU A 138 11.68 -9.10 8.72
CA LEU A 138 11.82 -7.78 9.33
C LEU A 138 11.20 -7.80 10.73
N GLY A 139 11.67 -6.91 11.61
CA GLY A 139 11.08 -6.73 12.93
C GLY A 139 9.65 -6.17 12.87
N ASN A 140 8.91 -6.27 13.97
CA ASN A 140 7.56 -5.71 14.13
C ASN A 140 6.51 -6.16 13.08
N ILE A 141 6.71 -7.30 12.41
CA ILE A 141 5.73 -7.91 11.51
C ILE A 141 5.01 -9.07 12.20
N ASN A 142 3.69 -9.14 12.07
CA ASN A 142 2.88 -10.25 12.58
C ASN A 142 2.64 -11.35 11.52
N THR A 143 1.92 -12.41 11.89
CA THR A 143 1.58 -13.55 11.00
C THR A 143 0.81 -13.15 9.75
N SER A 144 0.07 -12.05 9.79
CA SER A 144 -0.73 -11.52 8.68
C SER A 144 0.08 -10.57 7.79
N GLY A 145 1.39 -10.46 8.02
CA GLY A 145 2.27 -9.52 7.32
C GLY A 145 2.08 -8.07 7.75
N THR A 146 1.23 -7.79 8.74
CA THR A 146 0.96 -6.42 9.18
C THR A 146 2.17 -5.87 9.93
N MET A 147 2.60 -4.68 9.52
CA MET A 147 3.67 -3.93 10.16
C MET A 147 3.13 -3.13 11.35
N CYS A 148 3.69 -3.36 12.54
CA CYS A 148 3.40 -2.58 13.73
C CYS A 148 4.33 -1.37 13.79
N GLY A 149 3.78 -0.17 13.61
CA GLY A 149 4.53 1.10 13.71
C GLY A 149 4.66 1.69 15.11
N GLY A 150 4.00 1.10 16.11
CA GLY A 150 3.83 1.76 17.40
C GLY A 150 3.20 3.15 17.22
N ASN A 151 3.93 4.19 17.63
CA ASN A 151 3.51 5.60 17.52
C ASN A 151 3.95 6.29 16.21
N VAL A 152 4.59 5.57 15.28
CA VAL A 152 5.00 6.15 14.00
C VAL A 152 3.78 6.39 13.12
N ASN A 153 3.43 7.66 12.95
CA ASN A 153 2.36 8.07 12.04
C ASN A 153 2.96 8.29 10.65
N LEU A 154 2.80 7.30 9.77
CA LEU A 154 3.03 7.53 8.35
C LEU A 154 2.04 8.59 7.87
N ALA A 155 2.50 9.54 7.05
CA ALA A 155 1.59 10.42 6.35
C ALA A 155 0.51 9.61 5.62
N GLU A 156 -0.66 10.20 5.47
CA GLU A 156 -1.76 9.58 4.73
C GLU A 156 -1.26 9.12 3.36
N PHE A 157 -1.47 7.83 3.07
CA PHE A 157 -1.02 7.24 1.81
C PHE A 157 -1.97 7.68 0.69
N ARG A 158 -1.46 8.40 -0.30
CA ARG A 158 -2.23 8.94 -1.42
C ARG A 158 -1.88 8.28 -2.75
N GLY A 159 -1.11 7.20 -2.72
CA GLY A 159 -0.74 6.46 -3.92
C GLY A 159 0.37 7.10 -4.75
N ARG A 160 1.11 8.06 -4.19
CA ARG A 160 2.23 8.71 -4.87
C ARG A 160 3.52 7.91 -4.68
N ASP A 161 4.52 8.15 -5.53
CA ASP A 161 5.82 7.48 -5.41
C ASP A 161 6.55 7.83 -4.11
N GLU A 162 6.37 9.04 -3.58
CA GLU A 162 6.93 9.42 -2.29
C GLU A 162 6.27 8.65 -1.14
N ASP A 163 4.96 8.38 -1.23
CA ASP A 163 4.23 7.60 -0.22
C ASP A 163 4.73 6.15 -0.23
N ARG A 164 4.95 5.59 -1.42
CA ARG A 164 5.55 4.26 -1.62
C ARG A 164 6.94 4.18 -0.99
N ALA A 165 7.81 5.14 -1.30
CA ALA A 165 9.16 5.21 -0.75
C ALA A 165 9.17 5.41 0.77
N ALA A 166 8.21 6.17 1.32
CA ALA A 166 8.05 6.32 2.76
C ALA A 166 7.64 5.00 3.43
N CYS A 167 6.70 4.25 2.85
CA CYS A 167 6.34 2.92 3.33
C CYS A 167 7.50 1.92 3.27
N GLU A 168 8.28 1.91 2.19
CA GLU A 168 9.45 1.05 2.04
C GLU A 168 10.52 1.32 3.10
N ARG A 169 10.86 2.60 3.32
CA ARG A 169 11.79 3.01 4.38
C ARG A 169 11.25 2.65 5.75
N PHE A 170 10.00 2.97 6.04
CA PHE A 170 9.39 2.65 7.33
C PHE A 170 9.43 1.14 7.64
N ALA A 171 9.15 0.28 6.65
CA ALA A 171 9.20 -1.17 6.88
C ALA A 171 10.61 -1.69 7.22
N VAL A 172 11.64 -1.14 6.57
CA VAL A 172 13.02 -1.63 6.66
C VAL A 172 13.80 -0.95 7.78
N GLU A 173 13.65 0.37 7.90
CA GLU A 173 14.45 1.21 8.79
C GLU A 173 13.82 1.38 10.18
N ALA A 174 12.54 1.02 10.36
CA ALA A 174 11.93 1.03 11.67
C ALA A 174 12.71 0.11 12.63
N ARG A 175 13.12 0.67 13.77
CA ARG A 175 13.84 -0.08 14.80
C ARG A 175 13.04 -1.32 15.20
N ALA A 176 13.66 -2.48 15.05
CA ALA A 176 13.10 -3.74 15.50
C ALA A 176 13.13 -3.77 17.03
N THR A 177 12.07 -3.30 17.69
CA THR A 177 12.04 -3.23 19.16
C THR A 177 11.51 -4.52 19.79
N HIS A 178 10.66 -5.24 19.07
CA HIS A 178 10.09 -6.51 19.49
C HIS A 178 9.93 -7.45 18.29
N LEU A 179 10.00 -8.76 18.55
CA LEU A 179 9.43 -9.74 17.63
C LEU A 179 7.92 -9.64 17.78
N GLY A 180 7.18 -9.54 16.67
CA GLY A 180 5.72 -9.66 16.71
C GLY A 180 5.29 -11.05 17.17
N ASP A 181 4.02 -11.42 16.96
CA ASP A 181 3.49 -12.74 17.34
C ASP A 181 4.07 -13.92 16.53
N THR A 182 5.02 -13.65 15.63
CA THR A 182 5.72 -14.68 14.86
C THR A 182 7.17 -14.29 14.64
N PRO A 183 8.10 -15.26 14.78
CA PRO A 183 9.49 -14.98 14.51
C PRO A 183 9.67 -14.57 13.05
N PRO A 184 10.49 -13.55 12.74
CA PRO A 184 10.73 -13.09 11.37
C PRO A 184 11.55 -14.09 10.56
N VAL A 185 12.24 -15.02 11.22
CA VAL A 185 13.17 -15.97 10.61
C VAL A 185 12.94 -17.36 11.20
N LYS A 186 12.84 -18.38 10.34
CA LYS A 186 12.66 -19.79 10.74
C LYS A 186 13.79 -20.22 11.68
N GLY A 187 13.44 -20.78 12.83
CA GLY A 187 14.41 -21.24 13.82
C GLY A 187 15.10 -20.11 14.60
N VAL A 188 14.49 -18.93 14.66
CA VAL A 188 14.97 -17.78 15.42
C VAL A 188 13.83 -17.27 16.32
N GLY A 189 13.76 -17.77 17.55
CA GLY A 189 12.60 -17.58 18.43
C GLY A 189 12.64 -16.38 19.38
N SER A 190 13.74 -15.61 19.42
CA SER A 190 13.91 -14.50 20.35
C SER A 190 14.55 -13.28 19.68
N GLN A 191 14.31 -12.09 20.23
CA GLN A 191 14.86 -10.84 19.70
C GLN A 191 16.40 -10.90 19.59
N ALA A 192 17.06 -11.40 20.64
CA ALA A 192 18.51 -11.57 20.65
C ALA A 192 19.00 -12.55 19.58
N ALA A 193 18.26 -13.64 19.34
CA ALA A 193 18.62 -14.59 18.28
C ALA A 193 18.39 -14.00 16.88
N TYR A 194 17.41 -13.11 16.73
CA TYR A 194 17.16 -12.38 15.47
C TYR A 194 18.25 -11.37 15.18
N GLU A 195 18.66 -10.62 16.20
CA GLU A 195 19.81 -9.72 16.12
C GLU A 195 21.09 -10.48 15.76
N ALA A 196 21.39 -11.59 16.46
CA ALA A 196 22.55 -12.43 16.17
C ALA A 196 22.51 -13.01 14.74
N PHE A 197 21.33 -13.36 14.23
CA PHE A 197 21.17 -13.83 12.85
C PHE A 197 21.50 -12.72 11.84
N MET A 198 21.05 -11.48 12.09
CA MET A 198 21.36 -10.34 11.22
C MET A 198 22.83 -9.92 11.31
N ALA A 199 23.40 -9.92 12.52
CA ALA A 199 24.83 -9.71 12.75
C ALA A 199 25.68 -10.70 11.95
N LYS A 200 25.33 -11.99 12.00
CA LYS A 200 26.02 -13.02 11.23
C LYS A 200 25.96 -12.77 9.72
N LEU A 201 24.79 -12.43 9.16
CA LEU A 201 24.68 -12.11 7.73
C LEU A 201 25.52 -10.90 7.34
N HIS A 202 25.63 -9.92 8.23
CA HIS A 202 26.45 -8.73 8.04
C HIS A 202 27.95 -9.04 8.08
N GLU A 203 28.41 -9.76 9.10
CA GLU A 203 29.80 -10.20 9.27
C GLU A 203 30.28 -11.06 8.09
N GLU A 204 29.42 -11.98 7.62
CA GLU A 204 29.68 -12.83 6.45
C GLU A 204 29.57 -12.07 5.11
N GLN A 205 29.18 -10.80 5.13
CA GLN A 205 28.90 -9.97 3.95
C GLN A 205 27.99 -10.70 2.96
N ALA A 206 26.95 -11.36 3.48
CA ALA A 206 26.09 -12.23 2.72
C ALA A 206 25.47 -11.47 1.54
N ARG A 207 25.54 -12.05 0.33
CA ARG A 207 25.00 -11.43 -0.89
C ARG A 207 23.51 -11.67 -1.06
N THR A 208 22.96 -12.71 -0.43
CA THR A 208 21.58 -13.15 -0.61
C THR A 208 20.98 -13.58 0.72
N PHE A 209 19.73 -13.21 0.97
CA PHE A 209 19.00 -13.74 2.12
C PHE A 209 18.74 -15.25 1.92
N PRO A 210 19.01 -16.10 2.92
CA PRO A 210 18.81 -17.53 2.79
C PRO A 210 17.31 -17.89 2.73
N ALA A 211 16.81 -18.21 1.53
CA ALA A 211 15.39 -18.50 1.29
C ALA A 211 14.82 -19.67 2.11
N SER A 212 15.67 -20.58 2.59
CA SER A 212 15.30 -21.67 3.51
C SER A 212 14.90 -21.19 4.91
N ARG A 213 15.27 -19.95 5.25
CA ARG A 213 14.98 -19.30 6.53
C ARG A 213 13.68 -18.50 6.53
N LEU A 214 13.01 -18.37 5.39
CA LEU A 214 11.70 -17.73 5.30
C LEU A 214 10.61 -18.64 5.90
N LEU A 215 9.62 -18.02 6.55
CA LEU A 215 8.43 -18.71 7.06
C LEU A 215 7.24 -18.48 6.13
N PRO A 216 6.45 -19.51 5.80
CA PRO A 216 5.31 -19.35 4.90
C PRO A 216 4.23 -18.49 5.57
N ALA A 217 3.69 -17.50 4.86
CA ALA A 217 2.52 -16.76 5.30
C ALA A 217 1.28 -17.64 5.05
N LYS A 218 0.62 -18.08 6.13
CA LYS A 218 -0.47 -19.07 6.05
C LYS A 218 -1.80 -18.50 6.53
N ALA A 219 -2.86 -18.92 5.87
CA ALA A 219 -4.23 -18.74 6.32
C ALA A 219 -4.53 -19.65 7.53
N ARG A 220 -5.67 -19.40 8.19
CA ARG A 220 -6.16 -20.22 9.32
C ARG A 220 -6.35 -21.70 8.95
N ASN A 221 -6.68 -21.99 7.69
CA ASN A 221 -6.81 -23.35 7.16
C ASN A 221 -5.45 -24.03 6.88
N GLY A 222 -4.32 -23.36 7.12
CA GLY A 222 -2.98 -23.88 6.92
C GLY A 222 -2.42 -23.72 5.50
N GLU A 223 -3.22 -23.26 4.54
CA GLU A 223 -2.78 -22.99 3.17
C GLU A 223 -1.90 -21.74 3.12
N GLN A 224 -0.87 -21.80 2.28
CA GLN A 224 0.02 -20.65 2.09
C GLN A 224 -0.62 -19.64 1.13
N HIS A 225 -0.71 -18.39 1.59
CA HIS A 225 -1.21 -17.28 0.81
C HIS A 225 -0.41 -17.06 -0.47
N THR A 226 -1.13 -16.70 -1.53
CA THR A 226 -0.57 -16.17 -2.77
C THR A 226 -0.73 -14.66 -2.84
N LEU A 227 -0.03 -14.02 -3.77
CA LEU A 227 -0.22 -12.61 -4.08
C LEU A 227 -1.67 -12.31 -4.50
N ALA A 228 -2.30 -13.21 -5.26
CA ALA A 228 -3.70 -13.09 -5.64
C ALA A 228 -4.63 -13.04 -4.42
N ASP A 229 -4.36 -13.85 -3.38
CA ASP A 229 -5.16 -13.86 -2.16
C ASP A 229 -5.03 -12.53 -1.40
N LEU A 230 -3.82 -11.97 -1.34
CA LEU A 230 -3.57 -10.65 -0.74
C LEU A 230 -4.34 -9.53 -1.45
N ILE A 231 -4.36 -9.55 -2.79
CA ILE A 231 -5.07 -8.56 -3.60
C ILE A 231 -6.59 -8.75 -3.47
N ARG A 232 -7.10 -9.99 -3.58
CA ARG A 232 -8.54 -10.29 -3.49
C ARG A 232 -9.14 -9.97 -2.13
N ALA A 233 -8.37 -10.12 -1.06
CA ALA A 233 -8.81 -9.70 0.27
C ALA A 233 -9.17 -8.20 0.29
N GLY A 234 -8.69 -7.38 -0.67
CA GLY A 234 -8.90 -5.93 -0.68
C GLY A 234 -8.42 -5.30 0.62
N GLY A 235 -7.47 -5.96 1.26
CA GLY A 235 -7.07 -5.71 2.62
C GLY A 235 -8.11 -6.01 3.72
N ARG A 236 -9.37 -6.34 3.44
CA ARG A 236 -10.28 -6.78 4.51
C ARG A 236 -9.74 -8.08 5.16
N PRO A 237 -9.77 -8.17 6.51
CA PRO A 237 -9.23 -9.33 7.25
C PRO A 237 -9.95 -10.63 6.91
#